data_AF-A0A2V8YB69-F1
#
_entry.id   AF-A0A2V8YB69-F1
#
_cell.length_a   1.000
_cell.length_b   1.000
_cell.length_c   1.000
_cell.angle_alpha   90.00
_cell.angle_beta   90.00
_cell.angle_gamma   90.00
#
_symmetry.space_group_name_H-M   'P 1'
#
loop_
_entity.id
_entity.type
_entity.pdbx_description
1 polymer ?
#
loop_
_entity_poly.entity_id
_entity_poly.type
_entity_poly.pdbx_seq_one_letter_code
_entity_poly.pdbx_strand_id
1 'polypeptide(L)'
;MAFVAEGFAGCTGLVFSKPDGSQLMQRDILKHSLHPILKKLGLEQGGPNIFRRFRITRLETAEVPAALQHTWSGHAKSQVSEVYKKLLKQREWRLRWAKKTGTGFALPGHQQAAAKASNGKPGKLLEVRKVG
;
A
#
# COMPACT_ATOMS: atom_id res chain seq x y z
N MET A 1 -2.84 11.46 8.03
CA MET A 1 -2.56 10.03 8.18
C MET A 1 -1.07 9.80 8.11
N ALA A 2 -0.46 9.26 9.16
CA ALA A 2 0.92 8.83 9.19
C ALA A 2 0.95 7.30 9.13
N PHE A 3 1.84 6.71 8.34
CA PHE A 3 2.07 5.28 8.34
C PHE A 3 3.01 4.96 9.49
N VAL A 4 2.46 4.43 10.58
CA VAL A 4 3.22 4.00 11.76
C VAL A 4 3.49 2.50 11.63
N ALA A 5 4.76 2.11 11.61
CA ALA A 5 5.21 0.73 11.78
C ALA A 5 5.87 0.59 13.16
N GLU A 6 5.26 -0.22 14.02
CA GLU A 6 5.93 -0.66 15.25
C GLU A 6 7.02 -1.68 14.89
N GLY A 7 8.26 -1.44 15.34
CA GLY A 7 9.35 -2.41 15.21
C GLY A 7 10.70 -1.89 14.66
N PHE A 8 10.82 -0.61 14.28
CA PHE A 8 12.13 -0.01 14.04
C PHE A 8 12.67 0.60 15.34
N ALA A 9 13.51 -0.16 16.06
CA ALA A 9 14.18 0.31 17.25
C ALA A 9 15.02 1.56 16.92
N GLY A 10 14.59 2.73 17.42
CA GLY A 10 15.31 4.00 17.32
C GLY A 10 14.60 5.14 16.55
N CYS A 11 13.44 4.92 15.94
CA CYS A 11 12.68 5.99 15.28
C CYS A 11 11.23 6.03 15.78
N THR A 12 10.58 7.19 15.63
CA THR A 12 9.23 7.62 16.08
C THR A 12 8.04 6.77 15.59
N GLY A 13 8.28 5.52 15.19
CA GLY A 13 7.31 4.61 14.59
C GLY A 13 6.97 4.95 13.14
N LEU A 14 7.48 6.04 12.56
CA LEU A 14 7.13 6.47 11.21
C LEU A 14 7.90 5.68 10.13
N VAL A 15 7.19 5.16 9.13
CA VAL A 15 7.81 4.50 7.96
C VAL A 15 8.48 5.52 7.04
N PHE A 16 7.89 6.72 6.94
CA PHE A 16 8.41 7.83 6.14
C PHE A 16 8.63 9.03 7.05
N SER A 17 9.87 9.23 7.45
CA SER A 17 10.33 10.37 8.24
C SER A 17 11.34 11.20 7.46
N LYS A 18 11.47 12.46 7.87
CA LYS A 18 12.63 13.28 7.51
C LYS A 18 13.89 12.75 8.23
N PRO A 19 15.09 13.16 7.82
CA PRO A 19 16.34 12.76 8.48
C PRO A 19 16.39 13.10 9.98
N ASP A 20 15.63 14.12 10.41
CA ASP A 20 15.49 14.53 11.81
C ASP A 20 14.49 13.68 12.62
N GLY A 21 13.89 12.65 12.01
CA GLY A 21 12.89 11.77 12.65
C GLY A 21 11.47 12.35 12.69
N SER A 22 11.26 13.56 12.17
CA SER A 22 9.94 14.20 12.10
C SER A 22 9.10 13.70 10.93
N GLN A 23 7.79 13.97 10.98
CA GLN A 23 6.86 13.55 9.93
C GLN A 23 7.14 14.28 8.61
N LEU A 24 7.12 13.51 7.51
CA LEU A 24 7.21 14.06 6.17
C LEU A 24 5.93 14.82 5.80
N MET A 25 6.03 16.13 5.56
CA MET A 25 4.88 16.98 5.26
C MET A 25 4.50 16.89 3.77
N GLN A 26 3.19 16.90 3.50
CA GLN A 26 2.68 16.89 2.11
C GLN A 26 3.20 18.07 1.30
N ARG A 27 3.30 19.27 1.91
CA ARG A 27 3.83 20.47 1.25
C ARG A 27 5.27 20.28 0.77
N ASP A 28 6.10 19.63 1.58
CA ASP A 28 7.50 19.38 1.27
C ASP A 28 7.63 18.35 0.14
N ILE A 29 6.82 17.28 0.20
CA ILE A 29 6.76 16.26 -0.87
C ILE A 29 6.39 16.92 -2.21
N LEU A 30 5.38 17.79 -2.20
CA LEU A 30 4.92 18.48 -3.41
C LEU A 30 6.01 19.38 -3.99
N LYS A 31 6.59 20.23 -3.14
CA LYS A 31 7.56 21.25 -3.55
C LYS A 31 8.87 20.63 -4.04
N HIS A 32 9.40 19.65 -3.31
CA HIS A 32 10.76 19.15 -3.52
C HIS A 32 10.84 17.88 -4.38
N SER A 33 9.74 17.14 -4.54
CA SER A 33 9.75 15.87 -5.28
C SER A 33 8.71 15.85 -6.40
N LEU A 34 7.41 15.96 -6.08
CA LEU A 34 6.36 15.68 -7.04
C LEU A 34 6.25 16.73 -8.15
N HIS A 35 6.19 18.02 -7.83
CA HIS A 35 6.05 19.07 -8.85
C HIS A 35 7.23 19.14 -9.82
N PRO A 36 8.51 19.03 -9.37
CA PRO A 36 9.64 18.92 -10.28
C PRO A 36 9.54 17.75 -11.26
N ILE A 37 9.11 16.58 -10.77
CA ILE A 37 8.92 15.38 -11.61
C ILE A 37 7.81 15.60 -12.63
N LEU A 38 6.64 16.10 -12.20
CA LEU A 38 5.51 16.38 -13.10
C LEU A 38 5.88 17.40 -14.17
N LYS A 39 6.60 18.47 -13.80
CA LYS A 39 7.11 19.48 -14.74
C LYS A 39 8.06 18.87 -15.77
N LYS A 40 8.98 18.00 -15.34
CA LYS A 40 9.92 17.30 -16.24
C LYS A 40 9.19 16.36 -17.21
N LEU A 41 8.08 15.77 -16.79
CA LEU A 41 7.24 14.91 -17.63
C LEU A 41 6.22 15.68 -18.47
N GLY A 42 6.11 17.01 -18.33
CA GLY A 42 5.12 17.82 -19.04
C GLY A 42 3.67 17.56 -18.60
N LEU A 43 3.47 17.05 -17.38
CA LEU A 43 2.14 16.72 -16.84
C LEU A 43 1.58 17.87 -16.00
N GLU A 44 0.25 17.94 -15.90
CA GLU A 44 -0.44 18.87 -15.02
C GLU A 44 0.00 18.70 -13.55
N GLN A 45 0.13 19.81 -12.85
CA GLN A 45 0.47 19.78 -11.43
C GLN A 45 -0.72 19.34 -10.59
N GLY A 46 -0.44 18.55 -9.54
CA GLY A 46 -1.43 18.29 -8.52
C GLY A 46 -0.89 17.49 -7.35
N GLY A 47 -1.82 17.16 -6.44
CA GLY A 47 -1.49 16.52 -5.18
C GLY A 47 -1.34 15.00 -5.26
N PRO A 48 -0.98 14.35 -4.12
CA PRO A 48 -0.89 12.89 -4.02
C PRO A 48 -2.22 12.17 -4.34
N ASN A 49 -3.34 12.89 -4.30
CA ASN A 49 -4.65 12.36 -4.67
C ASN A 49 -4.73 11.89 -6.13
N ILE A 50 -3.85 12.39 -7.02
CA ILE A 50 -3.76 11.91 -8.40
C ILE A 50 -3.40 10.42 -8.43
N PHE A 51 -2.45 9.98 -7.61
CA PHE A 51 -2.07 8.57 -7.52
C PHE A 51 -3.21 7.70 -6.99
N ARG A 52 -3.99 8.21 -6.03
CA ARG A 52 -5.19 7.52 -5.53
C ARG A 52 -6.22 7.35 -6.65
N ARG A 53 -6.53 8.41 -7.39
CA ARG A 53 -7.47 8.38 -8.52
C ARG A 53 -6.99 7.43 -9.61
N PHE A 54 -5.74 7.56 -10.05
CA PHE A 54 -5.11 6.66 -11.01
C PHE A 54 -5.27 5.20 -10.60
N ARG A 55 -5.00 4.88 -9.32
CA ARG A 55 -5.14 3.52 -8.82
C ARG A 55 -6.58 3.02 -8.86
N ILE A 56 -7.55 3.84 -8.47
CA ILE A 56 -8.98 3.46 -8.52
C ILE A 56 -9.38 3.20 -9.98
N THR A 57 -9.10 4.13 -10.89
CA THR A 57 -9.38 3.99 -12.32
C THR A 57 -8.70 2.75 -12.91
N ARG A 58 -7.47 2.42 -12.49
CA ARG A 58 -6.77 1.21 -12.94
C ARG A 58 -7.45 -0.08 -12.47
N LEU A 59 -8.04 -0.09 -11.27
CA LEU A 59 -8.78 -1.24 -10.75
C LEU A 59 -10.14 -1.39 -11.44
N GLU A 60 -10.82 -0.29 -11.71
CA GLU A 60 -12.10 -0.26 -12.44
C GLU A 60 -11.93 -0.75 -13.88
N THR A 61 -10.96 -0.19 -14.61
CA THR A 61 -10.64 -0.58 -16.00
C THR A 61 -10.14 -2.03 -16.14
N ALA A 62 -9.62 -2.62 -15.07
CA ALA A 62 -9.20 -4.03 -15.05
C ALA A 62 -10.32 -5.00 -14.61
N GLU A 63 -11.56 -4.51 -14.47
CA GLU A 63 -12.75 -5.27 -14.09
C GLU A 63 -12.57 -6.01 -12.75
N VAL A 64 -11.87 -5.38 -11.80
CA VAL A 64 -11.67 -5.95 -10.47
C VAL A 64 -13.02 -5.99 -9.76
N PRO A 65 -13.38 -7.06 -9.01
CA PRO A 65 -14.64 -7.12 -8.29
C PRO A 65 -14.77 -5.96 -7.31
N ALA A 66 -15.93 -5.30 -7.28
CA ALA A 66 -16.18 -4.09 -6.48
C ALA A 66 -15.69 -4.24 -5.02
N ALA A 67 -16.03 -5.34 -4.35
CA ALA A 67 -15.60 -5.59 -2.97
C ALA A 67 -14.07 -5.55 -2.78
N LEU A 68 -13.29 -5.99 -3.78
CA LEU A 68 -11.84 -5.90 -3.76
C LEU A 68 -11.36 -4.48 -4.04
N GLN A 69 -12.02 -3.76 -4.95
CA GLN A 69 -11.76 -2.34 -5.19
C GLN A 69 -11.96 -1.52 -3.92
N HIS A 70 -13.10 -1.65 -3.24
CA HIS A 70 -13.41 -0.96 -1.97
C HIS A 70 -12.40 -1.29 -0.89
N THR A 71 -12.05 -2.57 -0.75
CA THR A 71 -11.03 -3.02 0.22
C THR A 71 -9.68 -2.39 -0.05
N TRP A 72 -9.26 -2.31 -1.32
CA TRP A 72 -7.96 -1.78 -1.70
C TRP A 72 -7.90 -0.26 -1.72
N SER A 73 -8.99 0.42 -2.07
CA SER A 73 -9.09 1.88 -2.01
C SER A 73 -9.34 2.39 -0.59
N GLY A 74 -9.74 1.52 0.34
CA GLY A 74 -10.16 1.92 1.68
C GLY A 74 -11.48 2.70 1.68
N HIS A 75 -12.33 2.48 0.67
CA HIS A 75 -13.69 3.01 0.70
C HIS A 75 -14.51 2.27 1.76
N ALA A 76 -15.47 2.98 2.36
CA ALA A 76 -16.49 2.36 3.19
C ALA A 76 -17.23 1.28 2.37
N LYS A 77 -17.58 0.18 3.03
CA LYS A 77 -18.32 -0.90 2.41
C LYS A 77 -19.71 -0.40 2.05
N SER A 78 -20.10 -0.55 0.80
CA SER A 78 -21.42 -0.09 0.35
C SER A 78 -22.53 -1.08 0.69
N GLN A 79 -22.19 -2.36 0.87
CA GLN A 79 -23.15 -3.41 1.19
C GLN A 79 -22.60 -4.34 2.29
N VAL A 80 -23.51 -4.83 3.15
CA VAL A 80 -23.21 -5.85 4.16
C VAL A 80 -22.69 -7.14 3.52
N SER A 81 -23.12 -7.42 2.28
CA SER A 81 -22.66 -8.57 1.48
C SER A 81 -21.13 -8.61 1.28
N GLU A 82 -20.48 -7.45 1.27
CA GLU A 82 -19.02 -7.34 1.14
C GLU A 82 -18.27 -7.83 2.38
N VAL A 83 -18.92 -7.80 3.55
CA VAL A 83 -18.38 -8.35 4.80
C VAL A 83 -18.27 -9.87 4.71
N TYR A 84 -19.22 -10.53 4.04
CA TYR A 84 -19.24 -12.00 3.92
C TYR A 84 -18.14 -12.56 3.01
N LYS A 85 -17.62 -11.76 2.08
CA LYS A 85 -16.54 -12.18 1.16
C LYS A 85 -15.23 -12.50 1.89
N LYS A 86 -15.08 -12.10 3.16
CA LYS A 86 -13.91 -12.38 4.03
C LYS A 86 -12.58 -12.23 3.27
N LEU A 87 -12.46 -11.16 2.47
CA LEU A 87 -11.38 -10.96 1.49
C LEU A 87 -9.97 -11.02 2.08
N LEU A 88 -9.84 -10.68 3.37
CA LEU A 88 -8.58 -10.79 4.10
C LEU A 88 -8.08 -12.25 4.15
N LYS A 89 -9.00 -13.22 4.30
CA LYS A 89 -8.69 -14.67 4.33
C LYS A 89 -8.36 -15.24 2.95
N GLN A 90 -8.81 -14.60 1.86
CA GLN A 90 -8.60 -15.08 0.49
C GLN A 90 -7.30 -14.54 -0.12
N ARG A 91 -6.15 -14.92 0.45
CA ARG A 91 -4.84 -14.43 0.00
C ARG A 91 -4.54 -14.77 -1.46
N GLU A 92 -4.68 -16.03 -1.86
CA GLU A 92 -4.34 -16.47 -3.22
C GLU A 92 -5.19 -15.77 -4.28
N TRP A 93 -6.48 -15.60 -3.99
CA TRP A 93 -7.40 -14.88 -4.87
C TRP A 93 -6.98 -13.42 -5.05
N ARG A 94 -6.60 -12.74 -3.95
CA ARG A 94 -6.05 -11.37 -4.02
C ARG A 94 -4.75 -11.29 -4.81
N LEU A 95 -3.87 -12.29 -4.69
CA LEU A 95 -2.62 -12.36 -5.46
C LEU A 95 -2.88 -12.56 -6.95
N ARG A 96 -3.83 -13.41 -7.32
CA ARG A 96 -4.24 -13.59 -8.74
C ARG A 96 -4.73 -12.29 -9.34
N TRP A 97 -5.57 -11.55 -8.61
CA TRP A 97 -6.01 -10.23 -9.05
C TRP A 97 -4.87 -9.23 -9.14
N ALA A 98 -3.97 -9.18 -8.16
CA ALA A 98 -2.81 -8.28 -8.20
C ALA A 98 -1.88 -8.56 -9.39
N LYS A 99 -1.74 -9.83 -9.78
CA LYS A 99 -1.00 -10.24 -10.99
C LYS A 99 -1.74 -9.82 -12.25
N LYS A 100 -3.07 -10.04 -12.32
CA LYS A 100 -3.91 -9.64 -13.46
C LYS A 100 -3.92 -8.13 -13.70
N THR A 101 -3.97 -7.33 -12.62
CA THR A 101 -4.00 -5.86 -12.70
C THR A 101 -2.63 -5.23 -12.90
N GLY A 102 -1.55 -6.00 -12.74
CA GLY A 102 -0.18 -5.50 -12.77
C GLY A 102 0.16 -4.60 -11.57
N THR A 103 -0.57 -4.72 -10.46
CA THR A 103 -0.34 -3.90 -9.25
C THR A 103 0.58 -4.57 -8.24
N GLY A 104 1.11 -5.75 -8.55
CA GLY A 104 2.14 -6.40 -7.74
C GLY A 104 3.48 -5.69 -7.89
N PHE A 105 4.25 -5.63 -6.80
CA PHE A 105 5.65 -5.18 -6.82
C PHE A 105 6.52 -6.22 -6.12
N ALA A 106 7.72 -6.43 -6.65
CA ALA A 106 8.73 -7.26 -5.99
C ALA A 106 9.54 -6.36 -5.05
N LEU A 107 9.67 -6.78 -3.79
CA LEU A 107 10.56 -6.10 -2.85
C LEU A 107 11.99 -6.64 -3.04
N PRO A 108 12.97 -5.79 -3.40
CA PRO A 108 14.37 -6.17 -3.41
C PRO A 108 14.80 -6.38 -1.95
N GLY A 109 14.91 -7.64 -1.55
CA GLY A 109 15.07 -8.07 -0.16
C GLY A 109 14.27 -9.34 0.12
N HIS A 110 13.03 -9.42 -0.39
CA HIS A 110 12.26 -10.66 -0.37
C HIS A 110 12.90 -11.71 -1.28
N GLN A 111 13.34 -11.37 -2.50
CA GLN A 111 13.92 -12.38 -3.40
C GLN A 111 15.26 -12.92 -2.89
N GLN A 112 16.07 -12.09 -2.22
CA GLN A 112 17.32 -12.51 -1.59
C GLN A 112 17.09 -13.23 -0.25
N ALA A 113 16.08 -12.85 0.53
CA ALA A 113 15.68 -13.55 1.74
C ALA A 113 14.96 -14.87 1.45
N ALA A 114 14.10 -14.94 0.43
CA ALA A 114 13.39 -16.14 0.01
C ALA A 114 14.33 -17.18 -0.62
N ALA A 115 15.35 -16.74 -1.36
CA ALA A 115 16.42 -17.62 -1.85
C ALA A 115 17.29 -18.20 -0.72
N LYS A 116 17.44 -17.48 0.40
CA LYS A 116 18.12 -17.96 1.62
C LYS A 116 17.20 -18.74 2.57
N ALA A 117 15.88 -18.62 2.44
CA ALA A 117 14.89 -19.17 3.35
C ALA A 117 14.37 -20.57 2.97
N SER A 118 15.01 -21.28 2.01
CA SER A 118 14.71 -22.70 1.79
C SER A 118 15.00 -23.57 3.04
N ASN A 119 15.73 -23.03 4.03
CA ASN A 119 15.99 -23.69 5.33
C ASN A 119 15.52 -22.87 6.56
N GLY A 120 14.70 -21.83 6.40
CA GLY A 120 14.31 -20.94 7.52
C GLY A 120 12.84 -21.06 7.90
N LYS A 121 12.56 -21.51 9.14
CA LYS A 121 11.20 -21.58 9.73
C LYS A 121 10.39 -20.31 9.45
N PRO A 122 9.09 -20.42 9.12
CA PRO A 122 8.26 -19.25 8.85
C PRO A 122 8.22 -18.34 10.09
N GLY A 123 8.60 -17.07 9.90
CA GLY A 123 8.56 -16.05 10.95
C GLY A 123 7.18 -15.99 11.59
N LYS A 124 7.16 -15.81 12.93
CA LYS A 124 5.97 -15.85 13.77
C LYS A 124 4.97 -14.78 13.29
N LEU A 125 3.75 -15.19 12.94
CA LEU A 125 2.65 -14.30 12.62
C LEU A 125 2.23 -13.58 13.91
N LEU A 126 2.50 -12.28 14.01
CA LEU A 126 2.11 -11.47 15.18
C LEU A 126 0.60 -11.29 15.19
N GLU A 127 -0.05 -11.67 16.30
CA GLU A 127 -1.48 -11.49 16.51
C GLU A 127 -1.84 -10.01 16.55
N VAL A 128 -2.79 -9.62 15.71
CA VAL A 128 -3.32 -8.25 15.69
C VAL A 128 -4.17 -8.06 16.95
N ARG A 129 -3.70 -7.20 17.87
CA ARG A 129 -4.45 -6.84 19.09
C ARG A 129 -5.83 -6.30 18.71
N LYS A 130 -6.86 -6.92 19.29
CA LYS A 130 -8.26 -6.48 19.20
C LYS A 130 -8.41 -5.28 20.13
N VAL A 131 -8.58 -4.09 19.57
CA VAL A 131 -8.92 -2.89 20.35
C VAL A 131 -10.45 -2.84 20.45
N GLY A 132 -10.95 -2.84 21.68
CA GLY A 132 -12.38 -2.76 22.02
C GLY A 132 -12.93 -1.35 21.90
#